data_AF-A0A094FSA6-F1
#
_entry.id   AF-A0A094FSA6-F1
#
_cell.length_a   1.000
_cell.length_b   1.000
_cell.length_c   1.000
_cell.angle_alpha   90.00
_cell.angle_beta   90.00
_cell.angle_gamma   90.00
#
_symmetry.space_group_name_H-M   'P 1'
#
loop_
_entity.id
_entity.type
_entity.pdbx_description
1 polymer ?
#
loop_
_entity_poly.entity_id
_entity_poly.type
_entity_poly.pdbx_seq_one_letter_code
_entity_poly.pdbx_strand_id
1 'polypeptide(L)'
;MHITLLEITHSRPPSAIPPFISALSPVIPTIIKAPTKTPSRLVKPLISFDAAAVALSFVPVADEKFSYHHLRRDLFALASGAGVEVGSRYVVPSAHATLGRFIYGDDHDSKEKMEKWVDAIEKINEWLVETYWGDNGLEWVVDQELVLREGRLWYGGGETVAGEGVEWKGVDGGEVESI
;
A
#
# COMPACT_ATOMS: atom_id res chain seq x y z
N MET A 1 6.77 7.76 3.85
CA MET A 1 6.57 6.32 3.54
C MET A 1 5.07 6.04 3.45
N HIS A 2 4.64 4.94 2.82
CA HIS A 2 3.24 4.56 2.72
C HIS A 2 3.04 3.05 2.88
N ILE A 3 1.83 2.64 3.21
CA ILE A 3 1.34 1.25 3.11
C ILE A 3 0.24 1.24 2.05
N THR A 4 0.34 0.34 1.06
CA THR A 4 -0.68 0.23 0.01
C THR A 4 -1.91 -0.52 0.52
N LEU A 5 -3.08 0.12 0.51
CA LEU A 5 -4.36 -0.48 0.89
C LEU A 5 -5.07 -1.18 -0.27
N LEU A 6 -4.97 -0.64 -1.48
CA LEU A 6 -5.59 -1.20 -2.69
C LEU A 6 -4.77 -0.82 -3.91
N GLU A 7 -4.43 -1.80 -4.75
CA GLU A 7 -3.84 -1.57 -6.07
C GLU A 7 -4.91 -1.87 -7.11
N ILE A 8 -5.41 -0.85 -7.80
CA ILE A 8 -6.49 -1.02 -8.78
C ILE A 8 -6.03 -1.79 -10.01
N THR A 9 -4.87 -1.43 -10.57
CA THR A 9 -4.28 -2.08 -11.74
C THR A 9 -2.77 -1.85 -11.74
N HIS A 10 -2.04 -2.69 -12.47
CA HIS A 10 -0.60 -2.53 -12.70
C HIS A 10 -0.23 -2.76 -14.17
N SER A 11 0.95 -2.31 -14.58
CA SER A 11 1.54 -2.60 -15.91
C SER A 11 0.64 -2.25 -17.11
N ARG A 12 -0.16 -1.19 -16.99
CA ARG A 12 -1.02 -0.68 -18.08
C ARG A 12 -0.36 0.52 -18.78
N PRO A 13 -0.64 0.75 -20.08
CA PRO A 13 -0.25 2.00 -20.72
C PRO A 13 -0.97 3.19 -20.08
N PRO A 14 -0.40 4.41 -20.11
CA PRO A 14 -1.04 5.60 -19.55
C PRO A 14 -2.46 5.85 -20.07
N SER A 15 -2.70 5.58 -21.35
CA SER A 15 -4.02 5.74 -21.99
C SER A 15 -5.12 4.85 -21.40
N ALA A 16 -4.76 3.79 -20.67
CA ALA A 16 -5.74 2.91 -20.03
C ALA A 16 -6.17 3.40 -18.63
N ILE A 17 -5.52 4.43 -18.07
CA ILE A 17 -5.78 4.91 -16.70
C ILE A 17 -6.99 5.84 -16.59
N PRO A 18 -7.22 6.83 -17.48
CA PRO A 18 -8.35 7.76 -17.36
C PRO A 18 -9.73 7.09 -17.22
N PRO A 19 -10.04 5.97 -17.90
CA PRO A 19 -11.30 5.25 -17.67
C PRO A 19 -11.48 4.74 -16.23
N PHE A 20 -10.41 4.31 -15.55
CA PHE A 20 -10.48 3.91 -14.15
C PHE A 20 -10.78 5.10 -13.24
N ILE A 21 -10.13 6.25 -13.45
CA ILE A 21 -10.39 7.47 -12.68
C ILE A 21 -11.82 7.95 -12.90
N SER A 22 -12.30 7.94 -14.14
CA SER A 22 -13.68 8.29 -14.48
C SER A 22 -14.69 7.39 -13.78
N ALA A 23 -14.48 6.08 -13.81
CA ALA A 23 -15.33 5.12 -13.10
C ALA A 23 -15.29 5.32 -11.58
N LEU A 24 -14.11 5.56 -10.98
CA LEU A 24 -13.97 5.79 -9.54
C LEU A 24 -14.47 7.16 -9.08
N SER A 25 -14.57 8.15 -9.97
CA SER A 25 -14.91 9.54 -9.64
C SER A 25 -16.05 9.70 -8.62
N PRO A 26 -17.19 8.98 -8.73
CA PRO A 26 -18.30 9.12 -7.78
C PRO A 26 -17.96 8.67 -6.36
N VAL A 27 -16.98 7.77 -6.20
CA VAL A 27 -16.61 7.15 -4.92
C VAL A 27 -15.27 7.64 -4.36
N ILE A 28 -14.47 8.39 -5.13
CA ILE A 28 -13.16 8.93 -4.68
C ILE A 28 -13.25 9.65 -3.32
N PRO A 29 -14.18 10.61 -3.09
CA PRO A 29 -14.29 11.28 -1.79
C PRO A 29 -14.59 10.33 -0.63
N THR A 30 -15.30 9.24 -0.90
CA THR A 30 -15.62 8.21 0.11
C THR A 30 -14.41 7.32 0.38
N ILE A 31 -13.69 6.92 -0.68
CA ILE A 31 -12.47 6.11 -0.59
C ILE A 31 -11.41 6.83 0.24
N ILE A 32 -11.10 8.09 -0.09
CA ILE A 32 -10.02 8.82 0.59
C ILE A 32 -10.33 9.08 2.06
N LYS A 33 -11.60 9.21 2.43
CA LYS A 33 -12.04 9.43 3.82
C LYS A 33 -12.39 8.14 4.56
N ALA A 34 -12.22 6.96 3.96
CA ALA A 34 -12.64 5.70 4.59
C ALA A 34 -11.96 5.45 5.96
N PRO A 35 -10.64 5.65 6.13
CA PRO A 35 -9.97 5.35 7.40
C PRO A 35 -10.31 6.33 8.53
N THR A 36 -10.70 7.57 8.21
CA THR A 36 -11.01 8.60 9.21
C THR A 36 -12.29 8.30 10.00
N LYS A 37 -13.17 7.45 9.45
CA LYS A 37 -14.42 7.04 10.10
C LYS A 37 -14.24 5.88 11.07
N THR A 38 -13.45 4.89 10.65
CA THR A 38 -13.19 3.68 11.44
C THR A 38 -11.70 3.37 11.35
N PRO A 39 -10.88 3.96 12.24
CA PRO A 39 -9.46 3.67 12.29
C PRO A 39 -9.20 2.17 12.45
N SER A 40 -8.11 1.70 11.85
CA SER A 40 -7.63 0.33 12.07
C SER A 40 -6.17 0.37 12.51
N ARG A 41 -5.76 -0.62 13.31
CA ARG A 41 -4.42 -0.67 13.89
C ARG A 41 -3.61 -1.81 13.32
N LEU A 42 -2.33 -1.53 13.13
CA LEU A 42 -1.31 -2.46 12.66
C LEU A 42 -0.18 -2.48 13.69
N VAL A 43 0.20 -3.68 14.13
CA VAL A 43 1.13 -3.90 15.25
C VAL A 43 2.17 -4.95 14.88
N LYS A 44 3.10 -5.20 15.82
CA LYS A 44 4.09 -6.28 15.75
C LYS A 44 4.94 -6.19 14.48
N PRO A 45 5.69 -5.08 14.31
CA PRO A 45 6.52 -4.88 13.13
C PRO A 45 7.60 -5.96 13.01
N LEU A 46 7.86 -6.41 11.79
CA LEU A 46 9.02 -7.23 11.43
C LEU A 46 9.56 -6.80 10.06
N ILE A 47 10.87 -6.93 9.87
CA ILE A 47 11.48 -6.89 8.55
C ILE A 47 11.19 -8.20 7.81
N SER A 48 10.70 -8.03 6.60
CA SER A 48 10.49 -9.09 5.61
C SER A 48 11.17 -8.70 4.31
N PHE A 49 11.61 -9.66 3.52
CA PHE A 49 12.18 -9.42 2.21
C PHE A 49 11.82 -10.52 1.22
N ASP A 50 11.89 -10.20 -0.06
CA ASP A 50 11.77 -11.14 -1.17
C ASP A 50 12.86 -10.84 -2.22
N ALA A 51 12.74 -11.41 -3.43
CA ALA A 51 13.71 -11.17 -4.49
C ALA A 51 13.75 -9.71 -5.00
N ALA A 52 12.75 -8.88 -4.69
CA ALA A 52 12.60 -7.53 -5.22
C ALA A 52 12.82 -6.43 -4.17
N ALA A 53 12.59 -6.70 -2.89
CA ALA A 53 12.57 -5.66 -1.86
C ALA A 53 12.80 -6.14 -0.43
N VAL A 54 13.08 -5.18 0.43
CA VAL A 54 12.97 -5.29 1.89
C VAL A 54 11.91 -4.31 2.40
N ALA A 55 11.08 -4.76 3.34
CA ALA A 55 9.94 -4.01 3.85
C ALA A 55 9.75 -4.24 5.36
N LEU A 56 9.22 -3.22 6.03
CA LEU A 56 8.69 -3.32 7.38
C LEU A 56 7.23 -3.76 7.28
N SER A 57 6.94 -4.97 7.72
CA SER A 57 5.63 -5.60 7.70
C SER A 57 4.98 -5.55 9.08
N PHE A 58 3.66 -5.46 9.08
CA PHE A 58 2.82 -5.41 10.28
C PHE A 58 1.68 -6.43 10.16
N VAL A 59 1.10 -6.79 11.30
CA VAL A 59 -0.14 -7.58 11.34
C VAL A 59 -1.28 -6.75 11.92
N PRO A 60 -2.54 -6.97 11.47
CA PRO A 60 -3.69 -6.33 12.08
C PRO A 60 -3.89 -6.82 13.52
N VAL A 61 -4.49 -5.97 14.36
CA VAL A 61 -4.97 -6.40 15.67
C VAL A 61 -6.14 -7.37 15.49
N ALA A 62 -6.03 -8.57 16.06
CA ALA A 62 -6.94 -9.69 15.78
C ALA A 62 -8.37 -9.46 16.32
N ASP A 63 -8.51 -8.81 17.47
CA ASP A 63 -9.77 -8.69 18.22
C ASP A 63 -10.53 -7.37 17.96
N GLU A 64 -10.11 -6.59 16.95
CA GLU A 64 -10.83 -5.38 16.55
C GLU A 64 -12.07 -5.73 15.73
N LYS A 65 -13.22 -5.14 16.10
CA LYS A 65 -14.48 -5.26 15.35
C LYS A 65 -14.33 -4.83 13.89
N PHE A 66 -13.40 -3.90 13.64
CA PHE A 66 -13.03 -3.43 12.32
C PHE A 66 -11.51 -3.40 12.25
N SER A 67 -10.95 -4.24 11.38
CA SER A 67 -9.51 -4.39 11.22
C SER A 67 -9.05 -3.86 9.87
N TYR A 68 -7.73 -3.78 9.68
CA TYR A 68 -7.12 -3.41 8.40
C TYR A 68 -7.67 -4.21 7.20
N HIS A 69 -8.02 -5.48 7.40
CA HIS A 69 -8.62 -6.30 6.34
C HIS A 69 -10.07 -5.91 6.02
N HIS A 70 -10.84 -5.46 7.01
CA HIS A 70 -12.18 -4.91 6.78
C HIS A 70 -12.12 -3.62 5.96
N LEU A 71 -11.17 -2.73 6.28
CA LEU A 71 -10.91 -1.53 5.48
C LEU A 71 -10.59 -1.88 4.03
N ARG A 72 -9.67 -2.82 3.79
CA ARG A 72 -9.32 -3.27 2.42
C ARG A 72 -10.51 -3.87 1.68
N ARG A 73 -11.30 -4.71 2.34
CA ARG A 73 -12.53 -5.28 1.78
C ARG A 73 -13.50 -4.18 1.35
N ASP A 74 -13.71 -3.18 2.20
CA ASP A 74 -14.66 -2.10 1.94
C ASP A 74 -14.16 -1.20 0.79
N LEU A 75 -12.86 -0.90 0.74
CA LEU A 75 -12.25 -0.19 -0.39
C LEU A 75 -12.37 -0.96 -1.70
N PHE A 76 -12.14 -2.28 -1.68
CA PHE A 76 -12.35 -3.15 -2.83
C PHE A 76 -13.82 -3.09 -3.29
N ALA A 77 -14.76 -3.22 -2.35
CA ALA A 77 -16.19 -3.18 -2.65
C ALA A 77 -16.63 -1.83 -3.23
N LEU A 78 -16.09 -0.72 -2.73
CA LEU A 78 -16.32 0.62 -3.29
C LEU A 78 -15.80 0.73 -4.72
N ALA A 79 -14.57 0.28 -4.98
CA ALA A 79 -13.98 0.33 -6.31
C ALA A 79 -14.74 -0.56 -7.31
N SER A 80 -14.98 -1.83 -6.95
CA SER A 80 -15.73 -2.75 -7.80
C SER A 80 -17.19 -2.35 -8.00
N GLY A 81 -17.84 -1.81 -6.97
CA GLY A 81 -19.19 -1.26 -7.05
C GLY A 81 -19.30 -0.05 -7.99
N ALA A 82 -18.19 0.67 -8.21
CA ALA A 82 -18.09 1.74 -9.19
C ALA A 82 -17.80 1.25 -10.62
N GLY A 83 -17.79 -0.07 -10.85
CA GLY A 83 -17.55 -0.67 -12.17
C GLY A 83 -16.08 -0.89 -12.52
N VAL A 84 -15.17 -0.75 -11.55
CA VAL A 84 -13.75 -1.00 -11.75
C VAL A 84 -13.37 -2.45 -11.48
N GLU A 85 -12.77 -3.10 -12.47
CA GLU A 85 -12.10 -4.38 -12.26
C GLU A 85 -10.77 -4.15 -11.51
N VAL A 86 -10.69 -4.68 -10.28
CA VAL A 86 -9.48 -4.59 -9.46
C VAL A 86 -8.54 -5.73 -9.86
N GLY A 87 -7.53 -5.40 -10.66
CA GLY A 87 -6.47 -6.30 -11.12
C GLY A 87 -5.17 -6.08 -10.35
N SER A 88 -5.18 -6.31 -9.04
CA SER A 88 -3.96 -6.17 -8.21
C SER A 88 -2.92 -7.24 -8.54
N ARG A 89 -1.64 -6.85 -8.57
CA ARG A 89 -0.49 -7.78 -8.71
C ARG A 89 -0.35 -8.68 -7.49
N TYR A 90 -0.57 -8.09 -6.29
CA TYR A 90 -0.44 -8.78 -5.02
C TYR A 90 -1.79 -8.82 -4.32
N VAL A 91 -2.39 -10.01 -4.30
CA VAL A 91 -3.69 -10.26 -3.66
C VAL A 91 -3.59 -10.54 -2.17
N VAL A 92 -2.40 -10.94 -1.69
CA VAL A 92 -2.19 -11.23 -0.27
C VAL A 92 -2.23 -9.92 0.53
N PRO A 93 -3.05 -9.82 1.58
CA PRO A 93 -3.27 -8.56 2.27
C PRO A 93 -2.16 -8.28 3.30
N SER A 94 -0.90 -8.26 2.90
CA SER A 94 0.17 -7.86 3.81
C SER A 94 0.21 -6.35 3.98
N ALA A 95 0.25 -5.89 5.23
CA ALA A 95 0.44 -4.49 5.55
C ALA A 95 1.94 -4.22 5.68
N HIS A 96 2.54 -3.61 4.65
CA HIS A 96 3.98 -3.37 4.66
C HIS A 96 4.33 -2.00 4.08
N ALA A 97 5.37 -1.40 4.65
CA ALA A 97 6.04 -0.23 4.10
C ALA A 97 7.36 -0.68 3.49
N THR A 98 7.54 -0.46 2.19
CA THR A 98 8.80 -0.78 1.50
C THR A 98 9.92 0.13 2.03
N LEU A 99 11.01 -0.46 2.49
CA LEU A 99 12.20 0.25 2.98
C LEU A 99 13.27 0.39 1.89
N GLY A 100 13.39 -0.61 1.02
CA GLY A 100 14.37 -0.63 -0.07
C GLY A 100 13.97 -1.58 -1.19
N ARG A 101 14.51 -1.32 -2.39
CA ARG A 101 14.35 -2.16 -3.59
C ARG A 101 15.71 -2.68 -4.02
N PHE A 102 15.77 -3.95 -4.38
CA PHE A 102 16.97 -4.53 -4.98
C PHE A 102 16.98 -4.20 -6.48
N ILE A 103 18.10 -3.62 -6.94
CA ILE A 103 18.30 -3.28 -8.36
C ILE A 103 19.16 -4.36 -9.03
N TYR A 104 20.13 -4.91 -8.29
CA TYR A 104 21.07 -5.93 -8.74
C TYR A 104 21.03 -7.12 -7.77
N GLY A 105 21.45 -8.29 -8.27
CA GLY A 105 21.49 -9.53 -7.49
C GLY A 105 22.83 -9.81 -6.81
N ASP A 106 23.84 -8.98 -7.05
CA ASP A 106 25.24 -9.24 -6.66
C ASP A 106 25.42 -9.35 -5.13
N ASP A 107 24.59 -8.68 -4.34
CA ASP A 107 24.61 -8.76 -2.87
C ASP A 107 24.02 -10.08 -2.34
N HIS A 108 23.40 -10.87 -3.21
CA HIS A 108 22.69 -12.13 -2.90
C HIS A 108 23.12 -13.30 -3.79
N ASP A 109 24.20 -13.14 -4.56
CA ASP A 109 24.66 -14.06 -5.61
C ASP A 109 25.32 -15.36 -5.10
N SER A 110 25.51 -15.48 -3.79
CA SER A 110 26.13 -16.64 -3.17
C SER A 110 25.42 -17.03 -1.89
N LYS A 111 25.53 -18.32 -1.55
CA LYS A 111 24.97 -18.86 -0.31
C LYS A 111 25.51 -18.13 0.93
N GLU A 112 26.81 -17.86 0.98
CA GLU A 112 27.45 -17.17 2.11
C GLU A 112 26.91 -15.74 2.29
N LYS A 113 26.72 -14.99 1.19
CA LYS A 113 26.15 -13.65 1.26
C LYS A 113 24.69 -13.69 1.71
N MET A 114 23.91 -14.64 1.21
CA MET A 114 22.51 -14.82 1.61
C MET A 114 22.37 -15.20 3.09
N GLU A 115 23.23 -16.09 3.60
CA GLU A 115 23.26 -16.44 5.03
C GLU A 115 23.55 -15.22 5.90
N LYS A 116 24.57 -14.42 5.56
CA LYS A 116 24.87 -13.17 6.28
C LYS A 116 23.72 -12.16 6.22
N TRP A 117 23.02 -12.08 5.10
CA TRP A 117 21.85 -11.22 4.93
C TRP A 117 20.70 -11.68 5.84
N VAL A 118 20.35 -12.97 5.80
CA VAL A 118 19.29 -13.55 6.64
C VAL A 118 19.61 -13.35 8.12
N ASP A 119 20.84 -13.66 8.54
CA ASP A 119 21.28 -13.46 9.93
C ASP A 119 21.12 -11.99 10.39
N ALA A 120 21.37 -11.03 9.50
CA ALA A 120 21.19 -9.61 9.81
C ALA A 120 19.70 -9.25 9.96
N ILE A 121 18.83 -9.76 9.08
CA ILE A 121 17.39 -9.58 9.18
C ILE A 121 16.83 -10.19 10.46
N GLU A 122 17.28 -11.40 10.83
CA GLU A 122 16.86 -12.08 12.06
C GLU A 122 17.25 -11.28 13.31
N LYS A 123 18.49 -10.78 13.39
CA LYS A 123 18.92 -9.92 14.50
C LYS A 123 18.10 -8.63 14.62
N ILE A 124 17.76 -8.01 13.49
CA ILE A 124 16.88 -6.84 13.49
C ILE A 124 15.48 -7.23 13.98
N ASN A 125 14.96 -8.38 13.56
CA ASN A 125 13.65 -8.87 13.98
C ASN A 125 13.60 -9.21 15.47
N GLU A 126 14.62 -9.85 16.02
CA GLU A 126 14.75 -10.08 17.46
C GLU A 126 14.69 -8.75 18.23
N TRP A 127 15.47 -7.75 17.80
CA TRP A 127 15.44 -6.41 18.37
C TRP A 127 14.05 -5.75 18.25
N LEU A 128 13.37 -5.89 17.11
CA LEU A 128 12.02 -5.35 16.91
C LEU A 128 11.01 -6.00 17.84
N VAL A 129 11.09 -7.32 18.05
CA VAL A 129 10.21 -8.05 18.97
C VAL A 129 10.43 -7.56 20.40
N GLU A 130 11.68 -7.51 20.86
CA GLU A 130 12.02 -7.08 22.21
C GLU A 130 11.61 -5.62 22.49
N THR A 131 11.76 -4.75 21.50
CA THR A 131 11.56 -3.30 21.68
C THR A 131 10.13 -2.86 21.40
N TYR A 132 9.43 -3.48 20.44
CA TYR A 132 8.22 -2.90 19.83
C TYR A 132 6.98 -3.81 19.80
N TRP A 133 6.99 -5.02 20.38
CA TRP A 133 5.79 -5.88 20.42
C TRP A 133 4.95 -5.76 21.72
N GLY A 134 5.42 -5.03 22.74
CA GLY A 134 4.72 -4.86 24.02
C GLY A 134 3.60 -3.82 24.01
N ASP A 135 3.02 -3.54 25.18
CA ASP A 135 1.87 -2.62 25.34
C ASP A 135 2.15 -1.18 24.89
N ASN A 136 3.42 -0.76 24.90
CA ASN A 136 3.90 0.52 24.37
C ASN A 136 4.72 0.33 23.08
N GLY A 137 4.43 -0.74 22.35
CA GLY A 137 5.11 -1.12 21.13
C GLY A 137 4.85 -0.17 19.96
N LEU A 138 5.53 -0.42 18.85
CA LEU A 138 5.31 0.37 17.63
C LEU A 138 3.97 -0.03 17.02
N GLU A 139 3.15 0.99 16.79
CA GLU A 139 1.85 0.86 16.17
C GLU A 139 1.77 1.80 14.96
N TRP A 140 1.21 1.28 13.87
CA TRP A 140 0.77 2.09 12.74
C TRP A 140 -0.75 2.20 12.78
N VAL A 141 -1.23 3.40 13.11
CA VAL A 141 -2.66 3.74 13.06
C VAL A 141 -3.02 4.16 11.64
N VAL A 142 -4.04 3.53 11.07
CA VAL A 142 -4.58 3.87 9.74
C VAL A 142 -5.84 4.70 9.96
N ASP A 143 -5.66 6.00 10.22
CA ASP A 143 -6.71 6.96 10.58
C ASP A 143 -6.69 8.26 9.75
N GLN A 144 -5.72 8.41 8.84
CA GLN A 144 -5.58 9.57 7.98
C GLN A 144 -6.30 9.40 6.64
N GLU A 145 -6.46 10.51 5.91
CA GLU A 145 -6.99 10.44 4.54
C GLU A 145 -6.05 9.64 3.63
N LEU A 146 -6.63 8.79 2.78
CA LEU A 146 -5.86 8.04 1.79
C LEU A 146 -5.44 8.95 0.65
N VAL A 147 -4.23 8.70 0.16
CA VAL A 147 -3.72 9.33 -1.05
C VAL A 147 -3.98 8.40 -2.23
N LEU A 148 -4.88 8.81 -3.13
CA LEU A 148 -5.08 8.15 -4.41
C LEU A 148 -4.01 8.63 -5.38
N ARG A 149 -3.25 7.69 -5.96
CA ARG A 149 -2.18 8.01 -6.91
C ARG A 149 -2.34 7.24 -8.21
N GLU A 150 -1.81 7.81 -9.29
CA GLU A 150 -1.75 7.17 -10.61
C GLU A 150 -0.40 7.33 -11.30
N GLY A 151 -0.18 6.55 -12.37
CA GLY A 151 1.04 6.60 -13.17
C GLY A 151 2.15 5.67 -12.67
N ARG A 152 3.41 6.13 -12.72
CA ARG A 152 4.62 5.32 -12.49
C ARG A 152 4.98 5.18 -11.00
N LEU A 153 4.06 4.65 -10.21
CA LEU A 153 4.14 4.63 -8.74
C LEU A 153 5.30 3.80 -8.18
N TRP A 154 5.59 2.65 -8.81
CA TRP A 154 6.59 1.70 -8.30
C TRP A 154 8.03 2.21 -8.31
N TYR A 155 8.32 3.20 -9.15
CA TYR A 155 9.65 3.77 -9.34
C TYR A 155 9.77 5.20 -8.81
N GLY A 156 8.89 5.59 -7.87
CA GLY A 156 8.90 6.91 -7.23
C GLY A 156 8.31 8.05 -8.07
N GLY A 157 7.71 7.74 -9.23
CA GLY A 157 6.99 8.72 -10.03
C GLY A 157 5.49 8.75 -9.73
N GLY A 158 4.71 9.09 -10.76
CA GLY A 158 3.25 9.21 -10.69
C GLY A 158 2.78 10.46 -9.95
N GLU A 159 1.48 10.68 -9.98
CA GLU A 159 0.85 11.89 -9.44
C GLU A 159 -0.23 11.57 -8.41
N THR A 160 -0.53 12.56 -7.57
CA THR A 160 -1.61 12.47 -6.59
C THR A 160 -2.88 13.01 -7.24
N VAL A 161 -3.91 12.17 -7.28
CA VAL A 161 -5.22 12.50 -7.85
C VAL A 161 -6.14 13.11 -6.79
N ALA A 162 -6.08 12.59 -5.56
CA ALA A 162 -6.88 13.06 -4.43
C ALA A 162 -6.28 12.59 -3.10
N GLY A 163 -6.55 13.31 -2.01
CA GLY A 163 -6.16 12.96 -0.64
C GLY A 163 -5.35 14.05 0.02
N GLU A 164 -4.36 13.67 0.83
CA GLU A 164 -3.51 14.59 1.60
C GLU A 164 -2.99 15.75 0.73
N GLY A 165 -3.47 16.98 1.01
CA GLY A 165 -3.07 18.20 0.32
C GLY A 165 -3.58 18.36 -1.11
N VAL A 166 -4.37 17.43 -1.64
CA VAL A 166 -4.92 17.46 -3.01
C VAL A 166 -6.43 17.21 -2.99
N GLU A 167 -7.19 18.27 -3.20
CA GLU A 167 -8.65 18.19 -3.32
C GLU A 167 -9.05 17.51 -4.63
N TRP A 168 -9.99 16.56 -4.54
CA TRP A 168 -10.60 15.95 -5.71
C TRP A 168 -11.51 16.96 -6.44
N LYS A 169 -11.19 17.26 -7.70
CA LYS A 169 -11.93 18.25 -8.51
C LYS A 169 -13.02 17.66 -9.41
N GLY A 170 -13.17 16.33 -9.43
CA GLY A 170 -13.99 15.64 -10.42
C GLY A 170 -13.22 15.39 -11.71
N VAL A 171 -13.85 14.68 -12.65
CA VAL A 171 -13.35 14.59 -14.02
C VAL A 171 -13.98 15.74 -14.80
N ASP A 172 -13.17 16.69 -15.24
CA ASP A 172 -13.63 17.72 -16.16
C ASP A 172 -14.15 17.02 -17.42
N GLY A 173 -15.40 17.30 -17.82
CA GLY A 173 -16.04 16.69 -18.99
C GLY A 173 -15.44 17.09 -20.35
N GLY A 174 -14.15 17.44 -20.39
CA GLY A 174 -13.41 17.83 -21.58
C GLY A 174 -12.65 16.65 -22.17
N GLU A 175 -12.76 16.52 -23.49
CA GLU A 175 -12.09 15.52 -24.32
C GLU A 175 -10.62 15.32 -23.93
N VAL A 176 -10.24 14.06 -23.75
CA VAL A 176 -8.85 13.65 -23.66
C VAL A 176 -8.26 13.83 -25.06
N GLU A 177 -7.66 14.98 -25.35
CA GLU A 177 -6.79 15.11 -26.51
C GLU A 177 -5.61 14.14 -26.32
N SER A 178 -5.59 13.10 -27.14
CA SER A 178 -4.47 12.19 -27.27
C SER A 178 -3.24 12.98 -27.74
N ILE A 179 -2.21 13.02 -26.91
CA ILE A 179 -0.85 13.38 -27.34
C ILE A 179 -0.20 12.19 -28.03
#